data_AF-A0A9W6L5E2-F1
#
_entry.id   AF-A0A9W6L5E2-F1
#
_cell.length_a   1.000
_cell.length_b   1.000
_cell.length_c   1.000
_cell.angle_alpha   90.00
_cell.angle_beta   90.00
_cell.angle_gamma   90.00
#
_symmetry.space_group_name_H-M   'P 1'
#
loop_
_entity.id
_entity.type
_entity.pdbx_description
1 polymer ?
#
loop_
_entity_poly.entity_id
_entity_poly.type
_entity_poly.pdbx_seq_one_letter_code
_entity_poly.pdbx_strand_id
1 'polypeptide(L)' 'MTVPVPGDPRPMSARPLEAVRADVEAALGALDALAEQPAEEHVAVFERVHAALGAALAAGSPERA' A
#
# COMPACT_ATOMS: atom_id res chain seq x y z
N MET A 1 -33.77 20.37 -12.60
CA MET A 1 -33.12 19.05 -12.68
C MET A 1 -31.75 19.24 -13.31
N THR A 2 -30.68 19.14 -12.52
CA THR A 2 -29.29 19.28 -13.00
C THR A 2 -28.77 17.93 -13.45
N VAL A 3 -28.41 17.82 -14.74
CA VAL A 3 -27.81 16.62 -15.34
C VAL A 3 -26.33 16.56 -14.94
N PRO A 4 -25.80 15.43 -14.45
CA PRO A 4 -24.39 15.33 -14.10
C PRO A 4 -23.52 15.34 -15.36
N VAL A 5 -22.46 16.15 -15.35
CA VAL A 5 -21.45 16.23 -16.41
C VAL A 5 -20.73 14.88 -16.55
N PRO A 6 -20.79 14.23 -17.72
CA PRO A 6 -20.00 13.03 -17.99
C PRO A 6 -18.55 13.45 -18.26
N GLY A 7 -17.62 12.91 -17.47
CA GLY A 7 -16.19 13.13 -17.65
C GLY A 7 -15.46 13.83 -16.52
N ASP A 8 -15.93 13.73 -15.27
CA ASP A 8 -15.09 14.07 -14.12
C ASP A 8 -14.13 12.88 -13.87
N PRO A 9 -12.84 12.98 -14.26
CA PRO A 9 -11.87 11.93 -14.07
C PRO A 9 -11.33 12.12 -12.65
N ARG A 10 -12.17 11.91 -11.64
CA ARG A 10 -11.66 11.88 -10.27
C ARG A 10 -10.59 10.78 -10.26
N PRO A 11 -9.31 11.11 -10.02
CA PRO A 11 -8.29 10.08 -9.90
C PRO A 11 -8.79 9.10 -8.84
N MET A 12 -8.64 7.79 -9.07
CA MET A 12 -8.86 6.76 -8.04
C MET A 12 -8.28 7.33 -6.76
N SER A 13 -9.15 7.68 -5.80
CA SER A 13 -8.81 8.53 -4.67
C SER A 13 -7.54 7.99 -4.06
N ALA A 14 -6.42 8.68 -4.29
CA ALA A 14 -5.11 8.24 -3.82
C ALA A 14 -5.29 7.98 -2.33
N ARG A 15 -4.98 6.76 -1.88
CA ARG A 15 -5.06 6.45 -0.45
C ARG A 15 -4.27 7.54 0.28
N PRO A 16 -4.79 8.07 1.40
CA PRO A 16 -4.06 9.09 2.16
C PRO A 16 -2.63 8.61 2.39
N LEU A 17 -1.64 9.47 2.12
CA LEU A 17 -0.22 9.13 2.27
C LEU A 17 0.08 8.53 3.65
N GLU A 18 -0.63 9.03 4.67
CA GLU A 18 -0.52 8.58 6.05
C GLU A 18 -1.00 7.14 6.26
N ALA A 19 -2.01 6.70 5.50
CA ALA A 19 -2.45 5.31 5.52
C ALA A 19 -1.41 4.39 4.84
N VAL A 20 -0.82 4.84 3.73
CA VAL A 20 0.26 4.11 3.04
C VAL A 20 1.49 3.99 3.95
N ARG A 21 1.84 5.07 4.65
CA ARG A 21 2.95 5.09 5.60
C ARG A 21 2.70 4.13 6.77
N ALA A 22 1.51 4.14 7.35
CA ALA A 22 1.13 3.23 8.42
C ALA A 22 1.20 1.75 7.97
N ASP A 23 0.74 1.45 6.75
CA ASP A 23 0.82 0.09 6.17
C ASP A 23 2.28 -0.38 6.03
N VAL A 24 3.19 0.51 5.59
CA VAL A 24 4.63 0.20 5.48
C VAL A 24 5.27 0.03 6.85
N GLU A 25 4.99 0.92 7.81
CA GLU A 25 5.52 0.83 9.18
C GLU A 25 5.07 -0.47 9.87
N ALA A 26 3.80 -0.86 9.71
CA ALA A 26 3.28 -2.12 10.25
C ALA A 26 3.94 -3.35 9.60
N ALA A 27 4.15 -3.32 8.28
CA ALA A 27 4.80 -4.42 7.57
C ALA A 27 6.28 -4.58 7.97
N LEU A 28 7.01 -3.47 8.14
CA LEU A 28 8.39 -3.49 8.60
C LEU A 28 8.51 -3.90 10.08
N GLY A 29 7.61 -3.44 10.94
CA GLY A 29 7.58 -3.86 12.36
C GLY A 29 7.34 -5.36 12.55
N ALA A 30 6.68 -6.02 11.59
CA ALA A 30 6.55 -7.48 11.61
C ALA A 30 7.89 -8.22 11.46
N LEU A 31 8.94 -7.56 10.94
CA LEU A 31 10.28 -8.13 10.81
C LEU A 31 10.99 -8.25 12.17
N ASP A 32 10.65 -7.40 13.14
CA ASP A 32 11.28 -7.41 14.46
C ASP A 32 11.03 -8.73 15.21
N ALA A 33 9.88 -9.36 14.99
CA ALA A 33 9.51 -10.65 15.58
C ALA A 33 9.78 -11.84 14.64
N LEU A 34 10.30 -11.62 13.44
CA LEU A 34 10.42 -12.66 12.40
C LEU A 34 11.25 -13.86 12.86
N ALA A 35 12.35 -13.61 13.58
CA ALA A 35 13.24 -14.65 14.09
C ALA A 35 12.57 -15.57 15.13
N GLU A 36 11.51 -15.09 15.78
CA GLU A 36 10.72 -15.85 16.75
C GLU A 36 9.57 -16.63 16.10
N GLN A 37 9.25 -16.34 14.83
CA GLN A 37 8.22 -17.03 14.05
C GLN A 37 8.77 -18.32 13.42
N PRO A 38 7.92 -19.34 13.22
CA PRO A 38 8.31 -20.54 12.48
C PRO A 38 8.66 -20.19 11.03
N ALA A 39 9.62 -20.91 10.44
CA ALA A 39 10.17 -20.61 9.12
C ALA A 39 9.11 -20.60 7.99
N GLU A 40 8.03 -21.36 8.15
CA GLU A 40 6.89 -21.37 7.23
C GLU A 40 6.14 -20.04 7.15
N GLU A 41 6.15 -19.25 8.23
CA GLU A 41 5.52 -17.91 8.29
C GLU A 41 6.41 -16.83 7.70
N HIS A 42 7.72 -17.09 7.52
CA HIS A 42 8.65 -16.07 7.05
C HIS A 42 8.30 -15.57 5.66
N VAL A 43 7.90 -16.48 4.77
CA VAL A 43 7.47 -16.15 3.41
C VAL A 43 6.28 -15.20 3.44
N ALA A 44 5.27 -15.47 4.26
CA ALA A 44 4.09 -14.63 4.37
C ALA A 44 4.41 -13.22 4.90
N VAL A 45 5.36 -13.11 5.84
CA VAL A 45 5.85 -11.80 6.33
C VAL A 45 6.57 -11.04 5.21
N PHE A 46 7.47 -11.70 4.47
CA PHE A 46 8.16 -11.07 3.35
C PHE A 46 7.19 -10.64 2.25
N GLU A 47 6.20 -11.46 1.90
CA GLU A 47 5.17 -11.10 0.92
C GLU A 47 4.39 -9.85 1.35
N ARG A 48 4.04 -9.74 2.63
CA ARG A 48 3.34 -8.57 3.18
C ARG A 48 4.20 -7.29 3.07
N VAL A 49 5.50 -7.39 3.32
CA VAL A 49 6.45 -6.28 3.11
C VAL A 49 6.50 -5.86 1.64
N HIS A 50 6.63 -6.81 0.72
CA HIS A 50 6.67 -6.52 -0.72
C HIS A 50 5.35 -5.89 -1.20
N ALA A 51 4.21 -6.37 -0.72
CA ALA A 51 2.90 -5.80 -1.05
C ALA A 51 2.75 -4.36 -0.53
N ALA A 52 3.16 -4.08 0.70
CA ALA A 52 3.10 -2.73 1.28
C ALA A 52 3.99 -1.75 0.52
N LEU A 53 5.24 -2.16 0.22
CA LEU A 53 6.16 -1.34 -0.56
C LEU A 53 5.69 -1.15 -2.01
N GLY A 54 5.16 -2.18 -2.65
CA GLY A 54 4.59 -2.09 -3.99
C GLY A 54 3.40 -1.15 -4.05
N ALA A 55 2.52 -1.20 -3.05
CA ALA A 55 1.40 -0.27 -2.90
C ALA A 55 1.87 1.17 -2.68
N ALA A 56 2.92 1.37 -1.88
CA ALA A 56 3.50 2.69 -1.65
C ALA A 56 4.13 3.28 -2.92
N LEU A 57 4.90 2.47 -3.66
CA LEU A 57 5.48 2.87 -4.94
C LEU A 57 4.41 3.17 -5.99
N ALA A 58 3.34 2.38 -6.05
CA ALA A 58 2.22 2.63 -6.96
C ALA A 58 1.45 3.91 -6.59
N ALA A 59 1.30 4.21 -5.28
CA ALA A 59 0.68 5.45 -4.83
C ALA A 59 1.56 6.69 -5.08
N GLY A 60 2.88 6.52 -5.07
CA GLY A 60 3.88 7.57 -5.30
C GLY A 60 4.42 7.68 -6.73
N SER A 61 3.92 6.90 -7.70
CA SER A 61 4.34 6.95 -9.11
C SER A 61 3.32 7.71 -9.98
N PRO A 62 3.37 9.05 -10.03
CA PRO A 62 2.56 9.84 -10.97
C PRO A 62 3.06 9.75 -12.42
N GLU A 63 4.15 9.05 -12.74
CA GLU A 63 4.68 8.97 -14.11
C GLU A 63 4.05 7.84 -14.94
N ARG A 64 2.75 8.04 -15.21
CA ARG A 64 2.15 8.03 -16.56
C ARG A 64 0.94 8.96 -16.54
N ALA A 65 1.18 10.24 -16.24
CA ALA A 65 0.24 11.35 -16.42
C ALA A 65 0.83 12.35 -17.42
#